data_AF-A0A0R1RGK9-F1
#
_entry.id   AF-A0A0R1RGK9-F1
#
_cell.length_a   1.000
_cell.length_b   1.000
_cell.length_c   1.000
_cell.angle_alpha   90.00
_cell.angle_beta   90.00
_cell.angle_gamma   90.00
#
_symmetry.space_group_name_H-M   'P 1'
#
loop_
_entity.id
_entity.type
_entity.pdbx_description
1 polymer ?
#
loop_
_entity_poly.entity_id
_entity_poly.type
_entity_poly.pdbx_seq_one_letter_code
_entity_poly.pdbx_strand_id
1 'polypeptide(L)'
;MERDLSNTQEFAALKEAHAAMKADANAFSMFQDFQNMQMTLQQKQMQGQQPTEDEIKAAQDLAGKVGEIEVVKNLMEKEQAVDQMLSQINQVITKPIQELYQG
;
A
#
# COMPACT_ATOMS: atom_id res chain seq x y z
N MET A 1 -5.27 3.16 -19.75
CA MET A 1 -5.30 2.87 -18.29
C MET A 1 -3.90 2.80 -17.69
N GLU A 2 -3.05 1.80 -17.95
CA GLU A 2 -1.67 1.80 -17.39
C GLU A 2 -0.86 3.06 -17.79
N ARG A 3 -0.95 3.46 -19.06
CA ARG A 3 -0.34 4.70 -19.56
C ARG A 3 -0.93 5.99 -18.99
N ASP A 4 -2.17 5.94 -18.49
CA ASP A 4 -2.84 7.12 -17.95
C ASP A 4 -2.50 7.29 -16.46
N LEU A 5 -2.45 6.18 -15.71
CA LEU A 5 -2.06 6.15 -14.31
C LEU A 5 -0.62 6.68 -14.12
N SER A 6 0.31 6.27 -14.99
CA SER A 6 1.70 6.72 -14.92
C SER A 6 1.89 8.23 -15.10
N ASN A 7 0.88 8.93 -15.62
CA ASN A 7 0.91 10.37 -15.88
C ASN A 7 0.10 11.18 -14.85
N THR A 8 -0.52 10.54 -13.85
CA THR A 8 -1.30 11.28 -12.85
C THR A 8 -0.40 11.93 -11.80
N GLN A 9 -0.91 13.01 -11.20
CA GLN A 9 -0.19 13.72 -10.15
C GLN A 9 0.00 12.84 -8.92
N GLU A 10 -0.99 12.00 -8.61
CA GLU A 10 -1.00 11.05 -7.50
C GLU A 10 0.12 10.02 -7.66
N PHE A 11 0.31 9.47 -8.87
CA PHE A 11 1.38 8.52 -9.14
C PHE A 11 2.76 9.19 -9.13
N ALA A 12 2.88 10.41 -9.67
CA ALA A 12 4.12 11.18 -9.60
C ALA A 12 4.52 11.46 -8.14
N ALA A 13 3.58 11.91 -7.31
CA ALA A 13 3.80 12.16 -5.89
C ALA A 13 4.17 10.88 -5.13
N LEU A 14 3.52 9.75 -5.45
CA LEU A 14 3.87 8.44 -4.88
C LEU A 14 5.31 8.04 -5.24
N LYS A 15 5.70 8.23 -6.50
CA LYS A 15 7.06 7.92 -6.98
C LYS A 15 8.12 8.76 -6.26
N GLU A 16 7.85 10.05 -6.05
CA GLU A 16 8.74 10.95 -5.30
C GLU A 16 8.85 10.55 -3.83
N ALA A 17 7.73 10.27 -3.16
CA ALA A 17 7.72 9.83 -1.76
C ALA A 17 8.48 8.51 -1.58
N HIS A 18 8.31 7.57 -2.51
CA HIS A 18 9.05 6.31 -2.50
C HIS A 18 10.55 6.49 -2.74
N ALA A 19 10.95 7.42 -3.61
CA ALA A 19 12.36 7.76 -3.80
C ALA A 19 12.97 8.41 -2.55
N ALA A 20 12.22 9.30 -1.87
CA ALA A 20 12.65 9.93 -0.63
C ALA A 20 12.82 8.90 0.50
N MET A 21 11.87 7.96 0.65
CA MET A 21 11.98 6.87 1.62
C MET A 21 13.20 5.97 1.33
N LYS A 22 13.47 5.66 0.05
CA LYS A 22 14.66 4.89 -0.35
C LYS A 22 15.99 5.60 -0.10
N ALA A 23 16.01 6.93 -0.12
CA ALA A 23 17.21 7.71 0.16
C ALA A 23 17.59 7.68 1.66
N ASP A 24 16.63 7.40 2.54
CA ASP A 24 16.87 7.16 3.95
C ASP A 24 17.15 5.68 4.19
N ALA A 25 18.42 5.33 4.41
CA ALA A 25 18.85 3.95 4.59
C ALA A 25 18.18 3.24 5.78
N ASN A 26 17.88 3.97 6.85
CA ASN A 26 17.24 3.40 8.03
C ASN A 26 15.75 3.13 7.76
N ALA A 27 15.05 4.14 7.21
CA ALA A 27 13.66 3.99 6.82
C ALA A 27 13.46 2.86 5.80
N PHE A 28 14.34 2.80 4.79
CA PHE A 28 14.28 1.77 3.77
C PHE A 28 14.50 0.37 4.34
N SER A 29 15.46 0.19 5.25
CA SER A 29 15.68 -1.11 5.92
C SER A 29 14.44 -1.54 6.71
N MET A 30 13.89 -0.66 7.54
CA MET A 30 12.71 -1.00 8.35
C MET A 30 11.46 -1.26 7.48
N PHE A 31 11.32 -0.52 6.38
CA PHE A 31 10.26 -0.76 5.40
C PHE A 31 10.41 -2.11 4.70
N GLN A 32 11.63 -2.50 4.32
CA GLN A 32 11.90 -3.83 3.75
C GLN A 32 11.58 -4.95 4.74
N ASP A 33 11.95 -4.79 6.00
CA ASP A 33 11.59 -5.76 7.06
C ASP A 33 10.08 -5.90 7.18
N PHE A 34 9.34 -4.78 7.13
CA PHE A 34 7.89 -4.77 7.16
C PHE A 34 7.27 -5.49 5.95
N GLN A 35 7.77 -5.22 4.74
CA GLN A 35 7.29 -5.90 3.52
C GLN A 35 7.54 -7.42 3.58
N ASN A 36 8.71 -7.84 4.06
CA ASN A 36 9.06 -9.25 4.20
C ASN A 36 8.16 -9.96 5.23
N MET A 37 7.89 -9.29 6.36
CA MET A 37 6.96 -9.80 7.38
C MET A 37 5.55 -9.94 6.80
N GLN A 38 5.04 -8.91 6.13
CA GLN A 38 3.72 -8.93 5.51
C GLN A 38 3.59 -10.06 4.48
N MET A 39 4.59 -10.23 3.61
CA MET A 39 4.61 -11.30 2.60
C MET A 39 4.61 -12.69 3.26
N THR A 40 5.38 -12.87 4.33
CA THR A 40 5.44 -14.14 5.08
C THR A 40 4.08 -14.48 5.68
N LEU A 41 3.42 -13.50 6.32
CA LEU A 41 2.09 -13.68 6.90
C LEU A 41 1.04 -14.01 5.82
N GLN A 42 1.08 -13.32 4.68
CA GLN A 42 0.17 -13.58 3.57
C GLN A 42 0.39 -14.98 2.97
N GLN A 43 1.65 -15.40 2.81
CA GLN A 43 1.98 -16.75 2.33
C GLN A 43 1.46 -17.83 3.27
N LYS A 44 1.56 -17.64 4.59
CA LYS A 44 1.00 -18.57 5.57
C LYS A 44 -0.52 -18.69 5.42
N GLN A 45 -1.20 -17.55 5.33
CA GLN A 45 -2.65 -17.51 5.13
C GLN A 45 -3.06 -18.24 3.84
N MET A 46 -2.33 -18.04 2.74
CA MET A 46 -2.55 -18.75 1.47
C MET A 46 -2.34 -20.26 1.60
N GLN A 47 -1.41 -20.70 2.44
CA GLN A 47 -1.15 -22.11 2.72
C GLN A 47 -2.14 -22.71 3.74
N GLY A 48 -3.11 -21.93 4.23
CA GLY A 48 -4.04 -22.35 5.27
C GLY A 48 -3.41 -22.45 6.66
N GLN A 49 -2.21 -21.89 6.84
CA GLN A 49 -1.53 -21.83 8.13
C GLN A 49 -1.89 -20.52 8.84
N GLN A 50 -2.35 -20.61 10.09
CA GLN A 50 -2.54 -19.43 10.92
C GLN A 50 -1.18 -18.93 11.43
N PRO A 51 -0.89 -17.63 11.30
CA PRO A 51 0.26 -17.02 11.98
C PRO A 51 0.17 -17.24 13.50
N THR A 52 1.33 -17.38 14.15
CA THR A 52 1.36 -17.49 15.61
C THR A 52 1.12 -16.13 16.27
N GLU A 53 0.75 -16.13 17.55
CA GLU A 53 0.60 -14.88 18.32
C GLU A 53 1.89 -14.05 18.34
N ASP A 54 3.05 -14.70 18.47
CA ASP A 54 4.36 -14.04 18.46
C ASP A 54 4.63 -13.35 17.12
N GLU A 55 4.25 -13.98 16.01
CA GLU A 55 4.41 -13.41 14.66
C GLU A 55 3.48 -12.23 14.43
N ILE A 56 2.23 -12.34 14.90
CA ILE A 56 1.26 -11.23 14.84
C ILE A 56 1.78 -10.05 15.66
N LYS A 57 2.28 -10.31 16.87
CA LYS A 57 2.83 -9.27 17.75
C LYS A 57 4.07 -8.61 17.14
N ALA A 58 5.01 -9.41 16.61
CA ALA A 58 6.19 -8.89 15.93
C ALA A 58 5.82 -8.02 14.73
N ALA A 59 4.80 -8.41 13.95
CA ALA A 59 4.31 -7.63 12.84
C ALA A 59 3.64 -6.32 13.29
N GLN A 60 2.85 -6.34 14.36
CA GLN A 60 2.24 -5.14 14.93
C GLN A 60 3.29 -4.15 15.46
N ASP A 61 4.30 -4.65 16.20
CA ASP A 61 5.39 -3.82 16.73
C ASP A 61 6.19 -3.17 15.60
N LEU A 62 6.50 -3.95 14.55
CA LEU A 62 7.21 -3.45 13.37
C LEU A 62 6.37 -2.42 12.61
N ALA A 63 5.08 -2.69 12.40
CA ALA A 63 4.16 -1.76 11.77
C ALA A 63 4.07 -0.42 12.52
N GLY A 64 4.01 -0.47 13.85
CA GLY A 64 4.01 0.72 14.70
C GLY A 64 5.27 1.56 14.51
N LYS A 65 6.45 0.92 14.61
CA LYS A 65 7.74 1.60 14.44
C LYS A 65 7.91 2.19 13.05
N VAL A 66 7.53 1.45 12.02
CA VAL A 66 7.62 1.88 10.61
C VAL A 66 6.67 3.04 10.33
N GLY A 67 5.46 3.02 10.90
CA GLY A 67 4.47 4.09 10.76
C GLY A 67 4.84 5.41 11.45
N GLU A 68 5.77 5.40 12.40
CA GLU A 68 6.29 6.62 13.05
C GLU A 68 7.35 7.35 12.20
N ILE A 69 7.92 6.69 11.18
CA ILE A 69 8.96 7.27 10.32
C ILE A 69 8.32 8.24 9.33
N GLU A 70 8.72 9.51 9.36
CA GLU A 70 8.10 10.58 8.56
C GLU A 70 8.08 10.28 7.05
N VAL A 71 9.20 9.79 6.50
CA VAL A 71 9.28 9.44 5.07
C VAL A 71 8.39 8.25 4.70
N VAL A 72 8.15 7.32 5.64
CA VAL A 72 7.23 6.19 5.43
C VAL A 72 5.79 6.66 5.57
N LYS A 73 5.47 7.49 6.56
CA LYS A 73 4.15 8.10 6.71
C LYS A 73 3.75 8.87 5.45
N ASN A 74 4.65 9.71 4.94
CA ASN A 74 4.42 10.43 3.68
C ASN A 74 4.19 9.46 2.50
N LEU A 75 4.97 8.37 2.41
CA LEU A 75 4.74 7.33 1.40
C LEU A 75 3.32 6.74 1.52
N MET A 76 2.91 6.33 2.73
CA MET A 76 1.58 5.76 2.99
C MET A 76 0.45 6.73 2.63
N GLU A 77 0.61 8.02 2.93
CA GLU A 77 -0.36 9.06 2.55
C GLU A 77 -0.48 9.18 1.02
N LYS A 78 0.63 9.07 0.28
CA LYS A 78 0.57 9.09 -1.20
C LYS A 78 -0.01 7.81 -1.77
N GLU A 79 0.26 6.65 -1.17
CA GLU A 79 -0.37 5.38 -1.54
C GLU A 79 -1.89 5.45 -1.36
N GLN A 80 -2.36 6.01 -0.24
CA GLN A 80 -3.79 6.21 0.01
C GLN A 80 -4.45 7.13 -1.03
N ALA A 81 -3.77 8.20 -1.45
CA ALA A 81 -4.27 9.08 -2.50
C ALA A 81 -4.43 8.35 -3.85
N VAL A 82 -3.46 7.50 -4.21
CA VAL A 82 -3.55 6.65 -5.40
C VAL A 82 -4.71 5.65 -5.30
N ASP A 83 -4.89 4.99 -4.15
CA ASP A 83 -6.00 4.05 -3.93
C ASP A 83 -7.38 4.73 -4.05
N GLN A 84 -7.53 5.93 -3.48
CA GLN A 84 -8.75 6.73 -3.62
C GLN A 84 -9.04 7.09 -5.07
N MET A 85 -8.04 7.52 -5.82
CA MET A 85 -8.18 7.81 -7.25
C MET A 85 -8.58 6.54 -8.03
N LEU A 86 -7.95 5.39 -7.77
CA LEU A 86 -8.31 4.12 -8.40
C LEU A 86 -9.74 3.69 -8.07
N SER A 87 -10.18 3.88 -6.83
CA SER A 87 -11.55 3.63 -6.41
C SER A 87 -12.56 4.50 -7.17
N GLN A 88 -12.27 5.80 -7.33
CA GLN A 88 -13.09 6.70 -8.15
C GLN A 88 -13.15 6.26 -9.61
N ILE A 89 -12.01 5.86 -10.20
CA ILE A 89 -11.94 5.33 -11.56
C ILE A 89 -12.82 4.06 -11.69
N ASN A 90 -12.73 3.14 -10.73
CA ASN A 90 -13.56 1.93 -10.72
C ASN A 90 -15.05 2.27 -10.63
N GLN A 91 -15.45 3.26 -9.83
CA GLN A 91 -16.83 3.71 -9.76
C GLN A 91 -17.30 4.29 -11.11
N VAL A 92 -16.49 5.13 -11.75
CA VAL A 92 -16.82 5.72 -13.05
C VAL A 92 -16.97 4.65 -14.13
N ILE A 93 -16.08 3.66 -14.16
CA ILE A 93 -16.12 2.55 -15.13
C ILE A 93 -17.34 1.64 -14.90
N THR A 94 -17.69 1.38 -13.65
CA THR A 94 -18.79 0.46 -13.30
C THR A 94 -20.17 1.12 -13.34
N LYS A 95 -20.25 2.46 -13.26
CA LYS A 95 -21.50 3.21 -13.24
C LYS A 95 -22.46 2.91 -14.41
N PRO A 96 -22.02 2.88 -15.69
CA PRO A 96 -22.92 2.56 -16.80
C PRO A 96 -23.51 1.14 -16.72
N ILE A 97 -22.75 0.20 -16.18
CA ILE A 97 -23.21 -1.18 -15.95
C ILE A 97 -24.29 -1.17 -14.87
N GLN A 98 -24.06 -0.46 -13.77
CA GLN A 98 -25.06 -0.32 -12.69
C GLN A 98 -26.36 0.32 -13.19
N GLU A 99 -26.25 1.38 -14.00
CA GLU A 99 -27.41 2.07 -14.59
C GLU A 99 -28.21 1.16 -15.53
N LEU A 100 -27.55 0.26 -16.29
CA LEU A 100 -28.21 -0.72 -17.15
C LEU A 100 -29.07 -1.72 -16.36
N TYR A 101 -28.66 -2.13 -15.15
CA TYR A 101 -29.40 -3.08 -14.30
C TYR A 101 -30.39 -2.41 -13.34
N GLN A 102 -30.38 -1.07 -13.25
CA GLN A 102 -31.36 -0.29 -12.48
C GLN A 102 -32.56 0.16 -13.34
N GLY A 103 -32.49 -0.01 -14.66
CA GLY A 103 -33.61 0.18 -15.60
C GLY A 103 -34.28 -1.13 -15.97
#